data_AF-A0A2U2PAB1-F1
#
_entry.id   AF-A0A2U2PAB1-F1
#
_cell.length_a   1.000
_cell.length_b   1.000
_cell.length_c   1.000
_cell.angle_alpha   90.00
_cell.angle_beta   90.00
_cell.angle_gamma   90.00
#
_symmetry.space_group_name_H-M   'P 1'
#
loop_
_entity.id
_entity.type
_entity.pdbx_description
1 polymer ?
#
loop_
_entity_poly.entity_id
_entity_poly.type
_entity_poly.pdbx_seq_one_letter_code
_entity_poly.pdbx_strand_id
1 'polypeptide(L)' 'MKTRLNLTIDESVLARVKSYAESKKISISELVERYFKSLSKPEKQKNIFEMVDDLPASSFDVNIDLKNAFYEDQAEKYGA' A
#
# COMPACT_ATOMS: atom_id res chain seq x y z
N MET A 1 9.34 -20.53 -0.70
CA MET A 1 9.58 -21.69 -1.60
C MET A 1 9.41 -21.23 -3.04
N LYS A 2 10.16 -21.78 -4.00
CA LYS A 2 9.98 -21.47 -5.43
C LYS A 2 9.13 -22.54 -6.09
N THR A 3 8.20 -22.13 -6.95
CA THR A 3 7.35 -23.01 -7.77
C THR A 3 7.66 -22.81 -9.25
N ARG A 4 7.36 -23.80 -10.10
CA ARG A 4 7.53 -23.68 -11.56
C ARG A 4 6.24 -23.18 -12.19
N LEU A 5 6.36 -22.25 -13.13
CA LEU A 5 5.27 -21.73 -13.95
C LEU A 5 5.61 -22.00 -15.42
N ASN A 6 4.71 -22.67 -16.15
CA ASN A 6 4.82 -22.87 -17.58
C ASN A 6 3.92 -21.85 -18.30
N LEU A 7 4.46 -21.14 -19.29
CA LEU A 7 3.76 -20.11 -20.04
C LEU A 7 3.84 -20.40 -21.54
N THR A 8 2.75 -20.15 -22.25
CA THR A 8 2.77 -20.07 -23.71
C THR A 8 2.94 -18.60 -24.10
N ILE A 9 3.88 -18.31 -25.00
CA ILE A 9 4.20 -16.95 -25.43
C ILE A 9 4.59 -16.97 -26.90
N ASP A 10 4.26 -15.90 -27.62
CA ASP A 10 4.70 -15.73 -29.01
C ASP A 10 6.22 -15.78 -29.12
N GLU A 11 6.71 -16.50 -30.13
CA GLU A 11 8.14 -16.69 -30.38
C GLU A 11 8.86 -15.35 -30.61
N SER A 12 8.25 -14.44 -31.35
CA SER A 12 8.79 -13.10 -31.61
C SER A 12 8.89 -12.25 -30.33
N VAL A 13 7.99 -12.45 -29.36
CA VAL A 13 8.05 -11.80 -28.05
C VAL A 13 9.15 -12.43 -27.22
N LEU A 14 9.26 -13.76 -27.19
CA LEU A 14 10.30 -14.47 -26.46
C LEU A 14 11.71 -14.06 -26.93
N ALA A 15 11.90 -13.90 -28.24
CA ALA A 15 13.17 -13.44 -28.81
C ALA A 15 13.56 -12.05 -28.28
N ARG A 16 12.63 -11.08 -28.33
CA ARG A 16 12.86 -9.72 -27.81
C ARG A 16 13.15 -9.71 -26.31
N VAL A 17 12.44 -10.53 -25.55
CA VAL A 17 12.64 -10.66 -24.09
C VAL A 17 14.00 -11.26 -23.77
N LYS A 18 14.47 -12.26 -24.52
CA LYS A 18 15.82 -12.83 -24.37
C LYS A 18 16.90 -11.76 -24.55
N SER A 19 16.85 -11.02 -25.67
CA SER A 19 17.80 -9.94 -25.94
C SER A 19 17.77 -8.85 -24.86
N TYR A 20 16.57 -8.49 -24.38
CA TYR A 20 16.43 -7.54 -23.28
C TYR A 20 17.08 -8.06 -21.99
N ALA A 21 16.79 -9.30 -21.60
CA ALA A 21 17.30 -9.92 -20.38
C ALA A 21 18.84 -10.04 -20.41
N GLU A 22 19.42 -10.43 -21.55
CA GLU A 22 20.86 -10.45 -21.79
C GLU A 22 21.49 -9.07 -21.66
N SER A 23 20.90 -8.03 -22.29
CA SER A 23 21.40 -6.65 -22.19
C SER A 23 21.42 -6.13 -20.75
N LYS A 24 20.49 -6.63 -19.91
CA LYS A 24 20.38 -6.29 -18.49
C LYS A 24 21.13 -7.25 -17.57
N LYS A 25 21.79 -8.29 -18.12
CA LYS A 25 22.50 -9.34 -17.38
C LYS A 25 21.62 -10.02 -16.31
N ILE A 26 20.34 -10.24 -16.62
CA ILE A 26 19.39 -10.93 -15.74
C ILE A 26 18.76 -12.11 -16.47
N SER A 27 18.21 -13.07 -15.71
CA SER A 27 17.45 -14.17 -16.30
C SER A 27 16.01 -13.75 -16.64
N ILE A 28 15.38 -14.43 -17.60
CA ILE A 28 13.95 -14.23 -17.91
C ILE A 28 13.09 -14.55 -16.69
N SER A 29 13.40 -15.62 -15.95
CA SER A 29 12.69 -15.97 -14.72
C SER A 29 12.74 -14.84 -13.69
N GLU A 30 13.89 -14.17 -13.57
CA GLU A 30 14.02 -13.01 -12.69
C GLU A 30 13.25 -11.78 -13.19
N LEU A 31 13.25 -11.53 -14.50
CA LEU A 31 12.44 -10.46 -15.11
C LEU A 31 10.95 -10.67 -14.79
N VAL A 32 10.44 -11.88 -15.03
CA VAL A 32 9.03 -12.24 -14.82
C VAL A 32 8.68 -12.18 -13.34
N GLU A 33 9.52 -12.70 -12.46
CA GLU A 33 9.33 -12.64 -11.00
C GLU A 33 9.25 -11.18 -10.51
N ARG A 34 10.14 -10.30 -10.99
CA ARG A 34 10.11 -8.87 -10.65
C ARG A 34 8.81 -8.21 -11.11
N TYR A 35 8.36 -8.52 -12.31
CA TYR A 35 7.10 -8.00 -12.84
C TYR A 35 5.90 -8.49 -12.03
N PHE A 36 5.82 -9.79 -11.74
CA PHE A 36 4.76 -10.33 -10.88
C PHE A 36 4.76 -9.71 -9.49
N LYS A 37 5.93 -9.53 -8.86
CA LYS A 37 6.03 -8.82 -7.58
C LYS A 37 5.52 -7.38 -7.67
N SER A 38 5.69 -6.72 -8.81
CA SER A 38 5.17 -5.36 -8.99
C SER A 38 3.64 -5.32 -9.04
N LEU A 39 3.01 -6.36 -9.61
CA LEU A 39 1.56 -6.49 -9.73
C LEU A 39 0.90 -7.07 -8.47
N SER A 40 1.58 -7.97 -7.77
CA SER A 40 1.07 -8.65 -6.58
C SER A 40 1.53 -8.02 -5.28
N LYS A 41 2.07 -6.79 -5.33
CA LYS A 41 2.30 -6.02 -4.11
C LYS A 41 0.98 -5.95 -3.36
N PRO A 42 0.90 -6.48 -2.13
CA PRO A 42 -0.28 -6.26 -1.31
C PRO A 42 -0.50 -4.75 -1.24
N GLU A 43 -1.76 -4.32 -1.26
CA GLU A 43 -2.12 -2.94 -0.94
C GLU A 43 -1.30 -2.57 0.30
N LYS A 44 -0.43 -1.56 0.16
CA LYS A 44 0.39 -1.13 1.28
C LYS A 44 -0.58 -0.84 2.43
N GLN A 45 -0.25 -1.29 3.63
CA GLN A 45 -0.88 -0.70 4.82
C GLN A 45 -0.80 0.82 4.64
N LYS A 46 -1.96 1.47 4.75
CA LYS A 46 -2.09 2.91 4.51
C LYS A 46 -0.91 3.62 5.13
N ASN A 47 -0.19 4.39 4.33
CA ASN A 47 0.93 5.14 4.85
C ASN A 47 0.40 6.19 5.86
N ILE A 48 1.24 6.71 6.75
CA ILE A 48 0.79 7.64 7.81
C ILE A 48 0.04 8.85 7.22
N PHE A 49 0.40 9.32 6.03
CA PHE A 49 -0.29 10.43 5.36
C PHE A 49 -1.68 10.02 4.87
N GLU A 50 -1.82 8.86 4.23
CA GLU A 50 -3.11 8.30 3.81
C GLU A 50 -4.02 8.04 5.03
N MET A 51 -3.44 7.62 6.17
CA MET A 51 -4.19 7.47 7.43
C MET A 51 -4.68 8.80 7.99
N VAL A 52 -3.89 9.87 7.87
CA VAL A 52 -4.28 11.23 8.32
C VAL A 52 -5.38 11.79 7.43
N ASP A 53 -5.29 11.57 6.11
CA ASP A 53 -6.31 12.01 5.15
C ASP A 53 -7.66 11.30 5.36
N ASP A 54 -7.62 10.05 5.84
CA ASP A 54 -8.81 9.27 6.17
C ASP A 54 -9.39 9.55 7.57
N LEU A 55 -8.78 10.44 8.36
CA LEU A 55 -9.33 10.79 9.67
C LEU A 55 -10.69 11.49 9.49
N PRO A 56 -11.73 11.06 10.23
CA PRO A 56 -13.01 11.73 10.17
C PRO A 56 -12.86 13.19 10.61
N ALA A 57 -13.60 14.09 9.95
CA ALA A 57 -13.66 15.48 10.37
C ALA A 57 -14.11 15.56 11.84
N SER A 58 -13.49 16.46 12.61
CA SER A 58 -13.81 16.64 14.03
C SER A 58 -15.29 16.95 14.20
N SER A 59 -15.98 16.18 15.05
CA SER A 59 -17.42 16.37 15.34
C SER A 59 -17.71 17.56 16.26
N PHE A 60 -16.70 18.38 16.58
CA PHE A 60 -16.79 19.51 17.50
C PHE A 60 -16.54 20.81 16.74
N ASP A 61 -17.18 21.89 17.19
CA ASP A 61 -16.95 23.23 16.63
C ASP A 61 -15.50 23.64 16.90
N VAL A 62 -14.84 24.16 15.87
CA VAL A 62 -13.42 24.57 15.92
C VAL A 62 -13.22 25.74 16.91
N ASN A 63 -14.30 26.43 17.26
CA ASN A 63 -14.29 27.57 18.18
C ASN A 63 -14.59 27.18 19.65
N ILE A 64 -14.78 25.90 19.99
CA ILE A 64 -15.01 25.56 21.40
C ILE A 64 -13.72 25.64 22.22
N ASP A 65 -13.85 26.09 23.46
CA ASP A 65 -12.79 25.92 24.45
C ASP A 65 -12.74 24.44 24.87
N LEU A 66 -11.87 23.68 24.18
CA LEU A 66 -11.68 22.25 24.39
C LEU A 66 -11.31 21.90 25.83
N LYS A 67 -10.65 22.83 26.55
CA LYS A 67 -10.26 22.60 27.94
C LYS A 67 -11.49 22.58 28.83
N ASN A 68 -12.37 23.57 28.71
CA ASN A 68 -13.58 23.64 29.53
C ASN A 68 -14.53 22.50 29.18
N ALA A 69 -14.73 22.23 27.88
CA ALA A 69 -15.58 21.14 27.41
C ALA A 69 -15.13 19.76 27.93
N PHE A 70 -13.81 19.54 28.02
CA PHE A 70 -13.27 18.30 28.61
C PHE A 70 -13.63 18.15 30.09
N TYR A 71 -13.47 19.20 30.89
CA TYR A 71 -13.78 19.14 32.32
C TYR A 71 -15.28 19.05 32.59
N GLU A 72 -16.12 19.68 31.76
CA GLU A 72 -17.58 19.55 31.83
C GLU A 72 -18.04 18.12 31.52
N ASP A 73 -17.54 17.49 30.44
CA ASP A 73 -17.87 16.09 30.08
C ASP A 73 -17.40 15.09 31.15
N GLN A 74 -16.21 15.31 31.74
CA GLN A 74 -15.72 14.48 32.83
C GLN A 74 -16.56 14.64 34.11
N ALA A 75 -16.99 15.86 34.42
CA ALA A 75 -17.86 16.13 35.56
C ALA A 75 -19.26 15.51 35.37
N GLU A 76 -19.79 15.49 34.14
CA GLU A 76 -21.07 14.85 33.83
C GLU A 76 -20.99 13.32 33.90
N LYS A 77 -19.92 12.72 33.39
CA LYS A 77 -19.76 11.25 33.35
C LYS A 77 -19.32 10.62 34.67
N TYR A 78 -18.55 11.34 35.48
CA TYR A 78 -17.90 10.82 36.68
C TYR A 78 -18.17 11.66 37.94
N GLY A 79 -19.09 12.62 37.86
CA GLY A 79 -19.55 13.38 39.02
C GLY A 79 -20.31 12.49 40.01
N ALA A 80 -19.93 12.61 41.29
CA ALA A 80 -20.59 12.00 42.44
C ALA A 80 -21.90 12.72 42.82
#